data_AF-A0A7K8VUR8-F1
#
_entry.id   AF-A0A7K8VUR8-F1
#
_cell.length_a   1.000
_cell.length_b   1.000
_cell.length_c   1.000
_cell.angle_alpha   90.00
_cell.angle_beta   90.00
_cell.angle_gamma   90.00
#
_symmetry.space_group_name_H-M   'P 1'
#
loop_
_entity.id
_entity.type
_entity.pdbx_description
1 polymer ?
#
loop_
_entity_poly.entity_id
_entity_poly.type
_entity_poly.pdbx_seq_one_letter_code
_entity_poly.pdbx_strand_id
1 'polypeptide(L)'
;SQVTSIIAGVVGALLVIVLLLITVVCVKRRRQQERKHTMRRLLQETELVEPLTPSGALPNQAQMRILKETELKKVKVLGSGAFGTVYKGIWIPDGESVKIPVAIKVLRENTSPKANKEILD
;
A
#
# COMPACT_ATOMS: atom_id res chain seq x y z
N SER A 1 12.54 -13.98 55.46
CA SER A 1 13.09 -14.99 54.55
C SER A 1 13.55 -14.32 53.26
N GLN A 2 14.84 -14.35 52.92
CA GLN A 2 15.38 -13.64 51.74
C GLN A 2 14.84 -14.21 50.41
N VAL A 3 14.54 -15.51 50.39
CA VAL A 3 13.93 -16.23 49.27
C VAL A 3 12.59 -15.65 48.82
N THR A 4 11.70 -15.21 49.73
CA THR A 4 10.40 -14.62 49.36
C THR A 4 10.53 -13.29 48.63
N SER A 5 11.52 -12.46 48.98
CA SER A 5 11.77 -11.19 48.29
C SER A 5 12.32 -11.39 46.88
N ILE A 6 13.18 -12.39 46.69
CA ILE A 6 13.73 -12.75 45.37
C ILE A 6 12.60 -13.27 44.47
N ILE A 7 11.76 -14.18 44.99
CA ILE A 7 10.61 -14.73 44.24
C ILE A 7 9.65 -13.60 43.83
N ALA A 8 9.31 -12.70 44.75
CA ALA A 8 8.44 -11.57 44.45
C ALA A 8 9.02 -10.65 43.34
N GLY A 9 10.33 -10.38 43.38
CA GLY A 9 11.01 -9.59 42.35
C GLY A 9 10.98 -10.25 40.96
N VAL A 10 11.25 -11.56 40.90
CA VAL A 10 11.25 -12.31 39.63
C VAL A 10 9.85 -12.38 39.03
N VAL A 11 8.83 -12.67 39.85
CA VAL A 11 7.44 -12.71 39.40
C VAL A 11 6.96 -11.34 38.93
N GLY A 12 7.32 -10.27 39.65
CA GLY A 12 7.01 -8.89 39.24
C GLY A 12 7.66 -8.52 37.91
N ALA A 13 8.94 -8.84 37.72
CA ALA A 13 9.65 -8.58 36.47
C ALA A 13 9.04 -9.35 35.29
N LEU A 14 8.71 -10.64 35.48
CA LEU A 14 8.04 -11.45 34.47
C LEU A 14 6.68 -10.88 34.08
N LEU A 15 5.86 -10.46 35.06
CA LEU A 15 4.57 -9.82 34.79
C LEU A 15 4.71 -8.55 33.95
N VAL A 16 5.67 -7.68 34.28
CA VAL A 16 5.91 -6.45 33.52
C VAL A 16 6.32 -6.77 32.08
N ILE A 17 7.21 -7.75 31.87
CA ILE A 17 7.62 -8.17 30.52
C ILE A 17 6.42 -8.69 29.72
N VAL A 18 5.57 -9.54 30.33
CA VAL A 18 4.37 -10.07 29.67
C VAL A 18 3.40 -8.95 29.30
N LEU A 19 3.14 -8.00 30.19
CA LEU A 19 2.28 -6.85 29.91
C LEU A 19 2.83 -5.97 28.78
N LEU A 20 4.16 -5.77 28.73
CA LEU A 20 4.81 -5.04 27.64
C LEU A 20 4.64 -5.77 26.30
N LEU A 21 4.86 -7.08 26.28
CA LEU A 21 4.69 -7.90 25.07
C LEU A 21 3.23 -7.86 24.57
N ILE A 22 2.25 -8.01 25.47
CA ILE A 22 0.83 -7.92 25.13
C ILE A 22 0.51 -6.55 24.54
N THR A 23 0.95 -5.48 25.18
CA THR A 23 0.75 -4.10 24.70
C THR A 23 1.30 -3.91 23.30
N VAL A 24 2.55 -4.34 23.05
CA VAL A 24 3.19 -4.23 21.72
C VAL A 24 2.43 -5.02 20.66
N VAL A 25 2.01 -6.25 20.97
CA VAL A 25 1.24 -7.09 20.05
C VAL A 25 -0.12 -6.46 19.76
N CYS A 26 -0.85 -5.99 20.77
CA CYS A 26 -2.14 -5.32 20.63
C CYS A 26 -2.03 -4.08 19.76
N VAL A 27 -1.04 -3.21 19.99
CA VAL A 27 -0.81 -2.01 19.18
C VAL A 27 -0.47 -2.38 17.73
N LYS A 28 0.38 -3.39 17.50
CA LYS A 28 0.70 -3.87 16.15
C LYS A 28 -0.55 -4.41 15.43
N ARG A 29 -1.38 -5.21 16.09
CA ARG A 29 -2.62 -5.76 15.51
C ARG A 29 -3.62 -4.67 15.17
N ARG A 30 -3.84 -3.71 16.08
CA ARG A 30 -4.69 -2.53 15.84
C ARG A 30 -4.19 -1.74 14.62
N ARG A 31 -2.90 -1.39 14.58
CA ARG A 31 -2.30 -0.67 13.44
C ARG A 31 -2.43 -1.43 12.10
N GLN A 32 -2.33 -2.76 12.12
CA GLN A 32 -2.55 -3.56 10.91
C GLN A 32 -4.00 -3.54 10.44
N GLN A 33 -4.98 -3.52 11.35
CA GLN A 33 -6.39 -3.39 10.99
C GLN A 33 -6.68 -2.01 10.38
N GLU A 34 -6.19 -0.93 10.99
CA GLU A 34 -6.35 0.43 10.45
C GLU A 34 -5.81 0.55 9.02
N ARG A 35 -4.62 -0.02 8.74
CA ARG A 35 -4.05 -0.05 7.38
C ARG A 35 -4.96 -0.74 6.36
N LYS A 36 -5.65 -1.81 6.76
CA LYS A 36 -6.61 -2.51 5.88
C LYS A 36 -7.84 -1.64 5.59
N HIS A 37 -8.33 -0.91 6.58
CA HIS A 37 -9.49 -0.04 6.42
C HIS A 37 -9.20 1.20 5.57
N THR A 38 -8.06 1.87 5.76
CA THR A 38 -7.65 2.99 4.90
C THR A 38 -7.50 2.53 3.45
N MET A 39 -6.84 1.40 3.20
CA MET A 39 -6.70 0.86 1.85
C MET A 39 -8.05 0.55 1.19
N ARG A 40 -8.99 -0.05 1.94
CA ARG A 40 -10.34 -0.34 1.43
C ARG A 40 -11.15 0.92 1.12
N ARG A 41 -11.04 1.96 1.97
CA ARG A 41 -11.75 3.22 1.74
C ARG A 41 -11.25 3.94 0.49
N LEU A 42 -9.94 3.95 0.24
CA LEU A 42 -9.39 4.52 -1.01
C LEU A 42 -9.90 3.76 -2.24
N LEU A 43 -9.93 2.43 -2.18
CA LEU A 43 -10.46 1.60 -3.28
C LEU A 43 -11.96 1.83 -3.50
N GLN A 44 -12.71 2.10 -2.43
CA GLN A 44 -14.16 2.34 -2.50
C GLN A 44 -14.51 3.77 -2.93
N GLU A 45 -13.77 4.78 -2.49
CA GLU A 45 -13.89 6.17 -2.98
C GLU A 45 -13.60 6.25 -4.49
N THR A 46 -12.65 5.46 -5.01
CA THR A 46 -12.45 5.34 -6.46
C THR A 46 -13.60 4.62 -7.19
N GLU A 47 -14.42 3.83 -6.48
CA GLU A 47 -15.59 3.13 -7.04
C GLU A 47 -16.83 4.03 -7.10
N LEU A 48 -16.90 5.08 -6.28
CA LEU A 48 -18.03 6.01 -6.18
C LEU A 48 -17.95 7.17 -7.19
N VAL A 49 -17.33 6.94 -8.35
CA VAL A 49 -17.51 7.78 -9.54
C VAL A 49 -18.45 7.02 -10.46
N GLU A 50 -19.77 7.22 -10.26
CA GLU A 50 -20.87 6.55 -10.95
C GLU A 50 -20.68 6.51 -12.48
N PRO A 51 -20.74 5.33 -13.13
CA PRO A 51 -20.93 5.26 -14.56
C PRO A 51 -22.41 5.47 -14.89
N LEU A 52 -22.71 6.60 -15.53
CA LEU A 52 -23.94 6.78 -16.29
C LEU A 52 -23.91 5.81 -17.49
N THR A 53 -24.32 4.55 -17.33
CA THR A 53 -24.81 3.70 -18.45
C THR A 53 -25.45 2.40 -17.96
N PRO A 54 -26.68 2.06 -18.42
CA PRO A 54 -27.45 0.90 -17.96
C PRO A 54 -27.13 -0.35 -18.78
N SER A 55 -25.86 -0.75 -18.85
CA SER A 55 -25.47 -2.00 -19.52
C SER A 55 -24.84 -2.92 -18.50
N GLY A 56 -25.55 -3.99 -18.13
CA GLY A 56 -25.20 -4.96 -17.09
C GLY A 56 -23.94 -5.81 -17.35
N ALA A 57 -22.88 -5.23 -17.90
CA ALA A 57 -21.54 -5.79 -17.87
C ALA A 57 -20.86 -5.38 -16.56
N LEU A 58 -20.22 -6.34 -15.86
CA LEU A 58 -19.32 -6.03 -14.75
C LEU A 58 -18.27 -5.04 -15.27
N PRO A 59 -18.17 -3.82 -14.69
CA PRO A 59 -17.46 -2.72 -15.31
C PRO A 59 -16.00 -3.09 -15.53
N ASN A 60 -15.50 -2.80 -16.73
CA ASN A 60 -14.09 -2.93 -17.09
C ASN A 60 -13.23 -2.18 -16.06
N GLN A 61 -12.54 -2.92 -15.19
CA GLN A 61 -11.90 -2.41 -13.97
C GLN A 61 -10.61 -1.61 -14.22
N ALA A 62 -10.22 -1.42 -15.49
CA ALA A 62 -9.06 -0.62 -15.87
C ALA A 62 -9.48 0.82 -16.16
N GLN A 63 -9.89 1.58 -15.14
CA GLN A 63 -9.98 3.03 -15.27
C GLN A 63 -8.58 3.60 -15.48
N MET A 64 -8.27 4.03 -16.70
CA MET A 64 -6.98 4.66 -17.00
C MET A 64 -6.95 6.08 -16.45
N ARG A 65 -6.20 6.30 -15.37
CA ARG A 65 -5.95 7.63 -14.81
C ARG A 65 -4.63 8.19 -15.32
N ILE A 66 -4.68 9.35 -15.97
CA ILE A 66 -3.47 10.11 -16.33
C ILE A 66 -2.97 10.78 -15.04
N LEU A 67 -1.84 10.29 -14.53
CA LEU A 67 -1.18 10.81 -13.33
C LEU A 67 -0.11 11.83 -13.72
N LYS A 68 0.04 12.89 -12.92
CA LYS A 68 1.16 13.81 -13.08
C LYS A 68 2.45 13.14 -12.58
N GLU A 69 3.59 13.52 -13.16
CA GLU A 69 4.88 13.00 -12.70
C GLU A 69 5.18 13.36 -11.23
N THR A 70 4.62 14.47 -10.74
CA THR A 70 4.75 14.94 -9.35
C THR A 70 4.04 14.04 -8.33
N GLU A 71 3.00 13.33 -8.76
CA GLU A 71 2.23 12.41 -7.92
C GLU A 71 2.95 11.07 -7.74
N LEU A 72 3.95 10.75 -8.58
CA LEU A 72 4.63 9.46 -8.60
C LEU A 72 6.11 9.58 -8.19
N LYS A 73 6.46 8.93 -7.08
CA LYS A 73 7.85 8.86 -6.62
C LYS A 73 8.46 7.50 -6.88
N LYS A 74 9.50 7.44 -7.71
CA LYS A 74 10.36 6.25 -7.90
C LYS A 74 11.27 6.08 -6.67
N VAL A 75 11.27 4.90 -6.05
CA VAL A 75 12.06 4.62 -4.83
C VAL A 75 13.20 3.66 -5.10
N LYS A 76 12.94 2.50 -5.70
CA LYS A 76 13.96 1.46 -5.93
C LYS A 76 13.67 0.69 -7.21
N VAL A 77 14.69 0.31 -7.98
CA VAL A 77 14.53 -0.62 -9.10
C VAL A 77 14.16 -2.01 -8.59
N LEU A 78 13.09 -2.59 -9.14
CA LEU A 78 12.69 -3.97 -8.90
C LEU A 78 13.22 -4.92 -9.98
N GLY A 79 13.31 -4.45 -11.23
CA GLY A 79 13.88 -5.24 -12.32
C GLY A 79 13.83 -4.51 -13.66
N SER A 80 14.63 -4.98 -14.61
CA SER A 80 14.70 -4.44 -15.96
C SER A 80 14.49 -5.56 -16.99
N GLY A 81 13.81 -5.25 -18.09
CA GLY A 81 13.57 -6.20 -19.18
C GLY A 81 13.46 -5.49 -20.53
N ALA A 82 13.09 -6.24 -21.57
CA ALA A 82 12.99 -5.75 -22.94
C ALA A 82 12.12 -4.48 -23.08
N PHE A 83 11.04 -4.40 -22.30
CA PHE A 83 10.07 -3.30 -22.31
C PHE A 83 10.39 -2.17 -21.32
N GLY A 84 11.56 -2.19 -20.68
CA GLY A 84 12.01 -1.15 -19.74
C GLY A 84 12.10 -1.60 -18.29
N THR A 85 12.08 -0.66 -17.36
CA THR A 85 12.47 -0.87 -15.96
C THR A 85 11.28 -0.69 -15.02
N VAL A 86 11.07 -1.68 -14.15
CA VAL A 86 10.10 -1.62 -13.06
C VAL A 86 10.76 -1.03 -11.83
N TYR A 87 10.13 -0.01 -11.26
CA TYR A 87 10.50 0.59 -10.00
C TYR A 87 9.42 0.29 -8.96
N LYS A 88 9.84 0.02 -7.72
CA LYS A 88 9.02 0.23 -6.54
C LYS A 88 8.84 1.75 -6.39
N GLY A 89 7.59 2.19 -6.32
CA GLY A 89 7.25 3.59 -6.19
C GLY A 89 6.21 3.84 -5.10
N ILE A 90 5.94 5.12 -4.88
CA ILE A 90 4.86 5.61 -4.03
C ILE A 90 4.05 6.58 -4.88
N TRP A 91 2.75 6.35 -4.96
CA TRP A 91 1.78 7.29 -5.50
C TRP A 91 1.19 8.13 -4.37
N ILE A 92 1.16 9.44 -4.57
CA ILE A 92 0.61 10.43 -3.67
C ILE A 92 -0.38 11.25 -4.50
N PRO A 93 -1.70 11.05 -4.34
CA PRO A 93 -2.69 11.82 -5.07
C PRO A 93 -2.58 13.31 -4.72
N ASP A 94 -2.67 14.18 -5.73
CA ASP A 94 -2.70 15.63 -5.51
C ASP A 94 -3.82 16.00 -4.53
N GLY A 95 -3.48 16.71 -3.45
CA GLY A 95 -4.42 17.16 -2.43
C GLY A 95 -4.68 16.18 -1.28
N GLU A 96 -4.19 14.93 -1.36
CA GLU A 96 -4.30 13.94 -0.30
C GLU A 96 -2.94 13.57 0.30
N SER A 97 -2.87 13.40 1.62
CA SER A 97 -1.63 13.00 2.32
C SER A 97 -1.36 11.49 2.29
N VAL A 98 -2.11 10.74 1.48
CA VAL A 98 -2.09 9.29 1.46
C VAL A 98 -0.98 8.78 0.54
N LYS A 99 -0.18 7.83 1.04
CA LYS A 99 0.96 7.25 0.34
C LYS A 99 0.64 5.82 -0.06
N ILE A 100 0.45 5.58 -1.34
CA ILE A 100 0.06 4.28 -1.90
C ILE A 100 1.29 3.62 -2.52
N PRO A 101 1.74 2.45 -2.05
CA PRO A 101 2.86 1.76 -2.65
C PRO A 101 2.44 1.17 -4.01
N VAL A 102 3.20 1.47 -5.06
CA VAL A 102 2.90 1.06 -6.45
C VAL A 102 4.12 0.48 -7.15
N ALA A 103 3.89 -0.20 -8.27
CA ALA A 103 4.94 -0.56 -9.22
C ALA A 103 4.86 0.38 -10.42
N ILE A 104 5.98 1.02 -10.76
CA ILE A 104 6.08 1.98 -11.88
C ILE A 104 6.91 1.33 -12.97
N LYS A 105 6.29 1.00 -14.11
CA LYS A 105 7.02 0.53 -15.30
C LYS A 105 7.37 1.73 -16.17
N VAL A 106 8.65 2.05 -16.27
CA VAL A 106 9.15 3.06 -17.20
C VAL A 106 9.50 2.34 -18.50
N LEU A 107 8.81 2.71 -19.58
CA LEU A 107 9.02 2.17 -20.92
C LEU A 107 10.30 2.76 -21.56
N ARG A 108 10.87 2.04 -22.52
CA ARG A 108 12.02 2.53 -23.30
C ARG A 108 11.54 3.43 -24.44
N GLU A 109 12.35 4.40 -24.84
CA GLU A 109 12.03 5.37 -25.89
C GLU A 109 11.82 4.74 -27.27
N ASN A 110 12.39 3.56 -27.53
CA ASN A 110 12.31 2.84 -28.82
C ASN A 110 11.20 1.77 -28.88
N THR A 111 10.24 1.77 -27.96
CA THR A 111 9.08 0.85 -28.05
C THR A 111 8.20 1.32 -29.21
N SER A 112 7.92 0.47 -30.21
CA SER A 112 7.29 0.94 -31.46
C SER A 112 5.96 1.66 -31.18
N PRO A 113 5.60 2.72 -31.96
CA PRO A 113 4.33 3.44 -31.78
C PRO A 113 3.08 2.56 -31.84
N LYS A 114 3.19 1.37 -32.46
CA LYS A 114 2.13 0.37 -32.52
C LYS A 114 1.80 -0.23 -31.14
N ALA A 115 2.80 -0.41 -30.29
CA ALA A 115 2.62 -0.92 -28.92
C ALA A 115 2.00 0.11 -27.98
N ASN A 116 2.21 1.42 -28.22
CA ASN A 116 1.56 2.47 -27.43
C ASN A 116 0.05 2.54 -27.71
N LYS A 117 -0.37 2.26 -28.96
CA LYS A 117 -1.80 2.24 -29.33
C LYS A 117 -2.55 1.07 -28.68
N GLU A 118 -1.93 -0.10 -28.58
CA GLU A 118 -2.53 -1.29 -27.92
C GLU A 118 -2.67 -1.16 -26.39
N ILE A 119 -2.06 -0.15 -25.76
CA ILE A 119 -2.24 0.14 -24.33
C ILE A 119 -3.39 1.15 -24.12
N LEU A 120 -3.71 1.95 -25.15
CA LEU A 120 -4.70 3.03 -25.12
C LEU A 120 -6.08 2.62 -25.65
N ASP A 121 -6.13 1.55 -26.43
CA ASP A 121 -7.35 0.88 -26.93
C ASP A 121 -7.75 -0.25 -25.96
#